data_AF-A0A661DX14-F1
#
_entry.id   AF-A0A661DX14-F1
#
_cell.length_a   1.000
_cell.length_b   1.000
_cell.length_c   1.000
_cell.angle_alpha   90.00
_cell.angle_beta   90.00
_cell.angle_gamma   90.00
#
_symmetry.space_group_name_H-M   'P 1'
#
loop_
_entity.id
_entity.type
_entity.pdbx_description
1 polymer ?
#
loop_
_entity_poly.entity_id
_entity_poly.type
_entity_poly.pdbx_seq_one_letter_code
_entity_poly.pdbx_strand_id
1 'polypeptide(L)'
;EPSFRAVSIQICPQACAAAKNIRDKRFLSHQAPMLPLADCNVKDCKCKFVHHNDRRSHDDRRFASVTMQNVFADKEKRENTKSDRRKK
;
A
#
# COMPACT_ATOMS: atom_id res chain seq x y z
N GLU A 1 -6.68 15.85 -6.37
CA GLU A 1 -6.20 14.46 -6.46
C GLU A 1 -6.44 13.73 -5.14
N PRO A 2 -6.83 12.45 -5.14
CA PRO A 2 -6.92 11.67 -3.91
C PRO A 2 -5.51 11.46 -3.33
N SER A 3 -5.30 11.89 -2.09
CA SER A 3 -4.02 11.69 -1.40
C SER A 3 -3.92 10.23 -0.95
N PHE A 4 -3.07 9.43 -1.61
CA PHE A 4 -2.84 8.00 -1.30
C PHE A 4 -1.98 7.81 -0.03
N ARG A 5 -2.28 8.54 1.04
CA ARG A 5 -1.61 8.41 2.33
C ARG A 5 -2.13 7.19 3.06
N ALA A 6 -1.21 6.39 3.59
CA ALA A 6 -1.56 5.25 4.41
C ALA A 6 -1.57 5.64 5.89
N VAL A 7 -2.37 4.96 6.70
CA VAL A 7 -2.39 5.09 8.16
C VAL A 7 -2.32 3.72 8.81
N SER A 8 -1.63 3.62 9.94
CA SER A 8 -1.59 2.43 10.80
C SER A 8 -1.98 2.81 12.22
N ILE A 9 -2.46 1.86 13.00
CA ILE A 9 -2.81 2.10 14.41
C ILE A 9 -1.61 1.72 15.29
N GLN A 10 -1.06 2.71 15.99
CA GLN A 10 -0.11 2.49 17.06
C GLN A 10 -0.87 2.14 18.34
N ILE A 11 -0.69 0.90 18.79
CA ILE A 11 -1.30 0.39 20.01
C ILE A 11 -0.60 0.94 21.26
N CYS A 12 -1.38 1.25 22.29
CA CYS A 12 -0.88 1.54 23.63
C CYS A 12 -0.69 0.25 24.46
N PRO A 13 0.01 0.29 25.60
CA PRO A 13 0.18 -0.89 26.46
C PRO A 13 -1.15 -1.54 26.90
N GLN A 14 -2.18 -0.72 27.14
CA GLN A 14 -3.54 -1.15 27.47
C GLN A 14 -4.47 -1.17 26.24
N ALA A 15 -3.95 -1.57 25.07
CA ALA A 15 -4.75 -1.63 23.86
C ALA A 15 -5.83 -2.73 23.92
N CYS A 16 -6.99 -2.43 23.32
CA CYS A 16 -8.09 -3.37 23.17
C CYS A 16 -7.73 -4.53 22.21
N ALA A 17 -8.46 -5.65 22.32
CA ALA A 17 -8.24 -6.81 21.45
C ALA A 17 -8.42 -6.48 19.97
N ALA A 18 -9.41 -5.65 19.63
CA ALA A 18 -9.65 -5.17 18.27
C ALA A 18 -8.42 -4.45 17.68
N ALA A 19 -7.78 -3.56 18.46
CA ALA A 19 -6.59 -2.83 18.02
C ALA A 19 -5.39 -3.75 17.84
N LYS A 20 -5.23 -4.78 18.70
CA LYS A 20 -4.18 -5.79 18.57
C LYS A 20 -4.33 -6.61 17.28
N ASN A 21 -5.55 -6.93 16.87
CA ASN A 21 -5.83 -7.72 15.66
C ASN A 21 -5.50 -6.97 14.35
N ILE A 22 -5.49 -5.64 14.37
CA ILE A 22 -5.24 -4.81 13.19
C ILE A 22 -3.95 -3.99 13.27
N ARG A 23 -3.14 -4.18 14.32
CA ARG A 23 -1.91 -3.40 14.58
C ARG A 23 -0.91 -3.40 13.41
N ASP A 24 -0.81 -4.53 12.70
CA ASP A 24 0.16 -4.75 11.62
C ASP A 24 -0.43 -4.42 10.23
N LYS A 25 -1.67 -3.93 10.19
CA LYS A 25 -2.37 -3.56 8.95
C LYS A 25 -2.21 -2.07 8.66
N ARG A 26 -2.12 -1.75 7.37
CA ARG A 26 -2.16 -0.37 6.87
C ARG A 26 -3.46 -0.15 6.13
N PHE A 27 -4.11 0.97 6.40
CA PHE A 27 -5.32 1.42 5.74
C PHE A 27 -5.01 2.63 4.89
N LEU A 28 -5.78 2.83 3.83
CA LEU A 28 -5.82 4.14 3.19
C LEU A 28 -6.49 5.12 4.15
N SER A 29 -6.05 6.38 4.17
CA SER A 29 -6.59 7.41 5.08
C SER A 29 -8.13 7.49 5.08
N HIS A 30 -8.77 7.30 3.93
CA HIS A 30 -10.21 7.35 3.76
C HIS A 30 -10.93 6.02 4.05
N GLN A 31 -10.20 4.91 4.19
CA GLN A 31 -10.74 3.59 4.52
C GLN A 31 -10.40 3.16 5.95
N ALA A 32 -9.69 4.00 6.69
CA ALA A 32 -9.31 3.70 8.05
C ALA A 32 -10.56 3.66 8.95
N PRO A 33 -10.62 2.71 9.89
CA PRO A 33 -11.69 2.71 10.88
C PRO A 33 -11.62 3.99 11.73
N MET A 34 -12.73 4.43 12.30
CA MET A 34 -12.71 5.49 13.31
C MET A 34 -12.08 4.97 14.60
N LEU A 35 -11.35 5.84 15.32
CA LEU A 35 -10.93 5.57 16.70
C LEU A 35 -11.87 6.31 17.65
N PRO A 36 -12.34 5.67 18.75
CA PRO A 36 -12.07 4.29 19.15
C PRO A 36 -12.77 3.26 18.23
N LEU A 37 -12.16 2.07 18.09
CA LEU A 37 -12.73 0.98 17.29
C LEU A 37 -14.09 0.56 17.88
N ALA A 38 -15.01 0.12 17.02
CA ALA A 38 -16.35 -0.31 17.45
C ALA A 38 -16.30 -1.37 18.57
N ASP A 39 -15.37 -2.32 18.47
CA ASP A 39 -15.17 -3.39 19.46
C ASP A 39 -14.11 -3.03 20.53
N CYS A 40 -13.99 -1.75 20.89
CA CYS A 40 -13.03 -1.30 21.90
C CYS A 40 -13.56 -1.53 23.32
N ASN A 41 -13.08 -2.58 23.99
CA ASN A 41 -13.45 -2.91 25.37
C ASN A 41 -12.62 -2.17 26.46
N VAL A 42 -12.00 -1.04 26.14
CA VAL A 42 -11.12 -0.28 27.06
C VAL A 42 -11.70 1.11 27.27
N LYS A 43 -11.87 1.51 28.54
CA LYS A 43 -12.44 2.82 28.93
C LYS A 43 -11.58 4.00 28.44
N ASP A 44 -10.26 3.94 28.68
CA ASP A 44 -9.29 4.96 28.26
C ASP A 44 -8.33 4.42 27.20
N CYS A 45 -8.84 4.25 25.97
CA CYS A 45 -8.01 3.79 24.87
C CYS A 45 -7.07 4.91 24.39
N LYS A 46 -5.75 4.70 24.51
CA LYS A 46 -4.70 5.65 24.05
C LYS A 46 -4.09 5.26 22.70
N CYS A 47 -4.79 4.48 21.89
CA CYS A 47 -4.32 4.13 20.55
C CYS A 47 -4.33 5.36 19.63
N LYS A 48 -3.35 5.44 18.73
CA LYS A 48 -3.18 6.60 17.83
C LYS A 48 -3.03 6.16 16.39
N PHE A 49 -3.40 7.02 15.45
CA PHE A 49 -3.03 6.83 14.06
C PHE A 49 -1.62 7.36 13.81
N VAL A 50 -0.84 6.56 13.08
CA VAL A 50 0.44 6.95 12.51
C VAL A 50 0.24 7.09 11.01
N HIS A 51 0.51 8.28 10.50
CA HIS A 51 0.44 8.57 9.07
C HIS A 51 1.74 8.16 8.38
N HIS A 52 1.59 7.52 7.23
CA HIS A 52 2.68 7.14 6.34
C HIS A 52 2.48 7.88 5.02
N ASN A 53 3.58 8.46 4.52
CA ASN A 53 3.60 9.08 3.20
C ASN A 53 3.38 8.01 2.12
N ASP A 54 2.86 8.44 0.97
CA ASP A 54 2.84 7.58 -0.20
C ASP A 54 4.28 7.18 -0.55
N ARG A 55 4.52 5.87 -0.63
CA ARG A 55 5.83 5.30 -0.94
C ARG A 55 6.14 5.32 -2.44
N ARG A 56 5.17 5.70 -3.27
CA ARG A 56 5.38 5.89 -4.70
C ARG A 56 6.28 7.10 -4.87
N SER A 57 7.43 6.89 -5.51
CA SER A 57 8.17 8.00 -6.07
C SER A 57 7.32 8.62 -7.18
N HIS A 58 7.41 9.94 -7.35
CA HIS A 58 6.79 10.65 -8.48
C HIS A 58 7.32 10.15 -9.84
N ASP A 59 8.46 9.46 -9.82
CA ASP A 59 9.05 8.79 -10.97
C ASP A 59 8.26 7.52 -11.33
N ASP A 60 7.53 7.57 -12.43
CA ASP A 60 6.81 6.41 -12.95
C ASP A 60 7.79 5.40 -13.56
N ARG A 61 8.20 4.43 -12.75
CA ARG A 61 9.11 3.34 -13.12
C ARG A 61 8.61 2.42 -14.25
N ARG A 62 7.39 2.62 -14.76
CA ARG A 62 6.92 1.93 -15.97
C ARG A 62 7.60 2.47 -17.22
N PHE A 63 8.07 3.71 -17.18
CA PHE A 63 8.88 4.27 -18.25
C PHE A 63 10.36 4.08 -17.91
N ALA A 64 11.15 3.76 -18.93
CA ALA A 64 12.59 3.79 -18.77
C ALA A 64 13.01 5.20 -18.35
N SER A 65 13.94 5.30 -17.39
CA SER A 65 14.55 6.59 -17.07
C SER A 65 15.09 7.22 -18.34
N VAL A 66 15.08 8.55 -18.46
CA VAL A 66 15.49 9.25 -19.69
C VAL A 66 16.87 8.77 -20.17
N THR A 67 17.78 8.49 -19.24
CA THR A 67 19.11 7.92 -19.51
C THR A 67 19.08 6.51 -20.14
N MET A 68 18.07 5.70 -19.84
CA MET A 68 17.95 4.30 -20.28
C MET A 68 16.91 4.10 -21.40
N GLN A 69 16.22 5.14 -21.86
CA GLN A 69 15.21 5.06 -22.91
C GLN A 69 15.74 4.41 -24.19
N ASN A 70 16.98 4.74 -24.57
CA ASN A 70 17.61 4.20 -25.78
C ASN A 70 18.28 2.83 -25.57
N VAL A 71 18.50 2.40 -24.32
CA VAL A 71 19.16 1.12 -23.99
C VAL A 71 18.19 -0.04 -24.07
N PHE A 72 16.93 0.19 -23.67
CA PHE A 72 15.87 -0.82 -23.71
C PHE A 72 14.94 -0.71 -24.91
N ALA A 73 15.16 0.27 -25.79
CA ALA A 73 14.50 0.40 -27.09
C ALA A 73 15.02 -0.64 -28.10
N ASP A 74 15.21 -1.89 -27.68
CA ASP A 74 15.38 -2.99 -28.64
C ASP A 74 14.02 -3.21 -29.32
N LYS A 75 14.04 -3.45 -30.63
CA LYS A 75 12.82 -3.65 -31.41
C LYS A 75 12.02 -4.80 -30.80
N GLU A 76 10.69 -4.69 -30.79
CA GLU A 76 9.84 -5.76 -30.25
C GLU A 76 10.08 -7.05 -31.04
N LYS A 77 10.82 -8.02 -30.45
CA LYS A 77 11.13 -9.31 -31.08
C LYS A 77 10.07 -10.38 -30.79
N ARG A 78 8.88 -9.98 -30.32
CA ARG A 78 7.74 -10.91 -30.23
C ARG A 78 7.20 -11.15 -31.64
N GLU A 79 7.99 -11.81 -32.45
CA GLU A 79 7.45 -12.50 -33.61
C GLU A 79 6.45 -13.53 -33.07
N ASN A 80 5.20 -13.39 -33.51
CA ASN A 80 4.06 -14.23 -33.17
C ASN A 80 4.19 -15.64 -33.81
N THR A 81 5.39 -16.23 -33.77
CA THR A 81 5.79 -17.41 -34.56
C THR A 81 5.90 -18.68 -33.73
N LYS A 82 5.70 -18.63 -32.40
CA LYS A 82 5.63 -19.82 -31.56
C LYS A 82 4.38 -19.81 -30.70
N SER A 83 3.58 -20.86 -30.91
CA SER A 83 2.35 -21.14 -30.18
C SER A 83 2.51 -20.90 -28.68
N ASP A 84 1.60 -20.10 -28.13
CA ASP A 84 1.50 -19.79 -26.70
C ASP A 84 1.62 -21.07 -25.86
N ARG A 85 2.50 -21.06 -24.86
CA ARG A 85 2.64 -22.16 -23.89
C ARG A 85 1.41 -22.28 -22.99
N ARG A 86 0.54 -21.28 -22.97
CA ARG A 86 -0.79 -21.33 -22.36
C ARG A 86 -1.79 -21.97 -23.32
N LYS A 87 -1.45 -23.15 -23.84
CA LYS A 87 -2.49 -24.06 -24.33
C LYS A 87 -3.14 -24.71 -23.11
N LYS A 88 -4.47 -24.62 -23.10
CA LYS A 88 -5.38 -25.11 -22.08
C LYS A 88 -5.43 -26.64 -22.07
#